data_AF-A0A1I3YG07-F1
#
_entry.id   AF-A0A1I3YG07-F1
#
_cell.length_a   1.000
_cell.length_b   1.000
_cell.length_c   1.000
_cell.angle_alpha   90.00
_cell.angle_beta   90.00
_cell.angle_gamma   90.00
#
_symmetry.space_group_name_H-M   'P 1'
#
loop_
_entity.id
_entity.type
_entity.pdbx_description
1 polymer ?
#
loop_
_entity_poly.entity_id
_entity_poly.type
_entity_poly.pdbx_seq_one_letter_code
_entity_poly.pdbx_strand_id
1 'polypeptide(L)' 'MSELVCYCFGYTSDDIEQDVIQKGKSTIFERIMNEKKAGGCQCAEKNPKGR' A
#
# COMPACT_ATOMS: atom_id res chain seq x y z
N MET A 1 -14.49 -8.49 -4.85
CA MET A 1 -14.10 -7.62 -3.73
C MET A 1 -12.60 -7.40 -3.85
N SER A 2 -12.15 -6.16 -3.85
CA SER A 2 -10.73 -5.80 -3.95
C SER A 2 -9.95 -6.29 -2.72
N GLU A 3 -8.76 -6.85 -2.91
CA GLU A 3 -7.92 -7.31 -1.79
C GLU A 3 -7.30 -6.11 -1.07
N LEU A 4 -7.32 -6.08 0.26
CA LEU A 4 -6.57 -5.10 1.02
C LEU A 4 -5.07 -5.43 0.96
N VAL A 5 -4.31 -4.60 0.27
CA VAL A 5 -2.87 -4.79 0.02
C VAL A 5 -2.03 -4.15 1.14
N CYS A 6 -2.39 -2.95 1.59
CA CYS A 6 -1.68 -2.26 2.66
C CYS A 6 -2.56 -2.04 3.89
N TYR A 7 -2.33 -2.82 4.93
CA TYR A 7 -3.06 -2.71 6.20
C TYR A 7 -2.71 -1.46 7.02
N CYS A 8 -1.56 -0.82 6.75
CA CYS A 8 -1.19 0.42 7.44
C CYS A 8 -1.97 1.64 6.93
N PHE A 9 -2.24 1.67 5.62
CA PHE A 9 -2.78 2.85 4.94
C PHE A 9 -4.13 2.61 4.24
N GLY A 10 -4.66 1.39 4.29
CA GLY A 10 -5.98 1.07 3.75
C GLY A 10 -6.02 0.83 2.24
N TYR A 11 -4.87 0.73 1.55
CA TYR A 11 -4.84 0.60 0.10
C TYR A 11 -5.23 -0.80 -0.38
N THR A 12 -6.12 -0.84 -1.35
CA THR A 12 -6.58 -2.05 -2.02
C THR A 12 -5.86 -2.30 -3.35
N SER A 13 -6.05 -3.48 -3.92
CA SER A 13 -5.63 -3.81 -5.29
C SER A 13 -6.16 -2.81 -6.30
N ASP A 14 -7.44 -2.44 -6.17
CA ASP A 14 -8.14 -1.58 -7.12
C ASP A 14 -7.62 -0.15 -7.01
N ASP A 15 -7.31 0.34 -5.79
CA ASP A 15 -6.68 1.66 -5.62
C ASP A 15 -5.35 1.73 -6.38
N ILE A 16 -4.52 0.67 -6.26
CA ILE A 16 -3.22 0.60 -6.93
C ILE A 16 -3.38 0.56 -8.45
N GLU A 17 -4.34 -0.22 -8.96
CA GLU A 17 -4.63 -0.31 -10.38
C GLU A 17 -5.13 1.02 -10.94
N GLN A 18 -6.10 1.65 -10.27
CA GLN A 18 -6.63 2.95 -10.68
C GLN A 18 -5.56 4.04 -10.64
N ASP A 19 -4.67 4.00 -9.66
CA ASP A 19 -3.55 4.94 -9.56
C ASP A 19 -2.59 4.80 -10.76
N VAL A 20 -2.29 3.57 -11.19
CA VAL A 20 -1.49 3.32 -12.41
C VAL A 20 -2.21 3.80 -13.66
N ILE A 21 -3.50 3.49 -13.81
CA ILE A 21 -4.29 3.91 -14.98
C ILE A 21 -4.30 5.44 -15.10
N GLN A 22 -4.50 6.15 -13.99
CA GLN A 22 -4.64 7.61 -13.99
C GLN A 22 -3.31 8.34 -14.12
N LYS A 23 -2.23 7.81 -13.54
CA LYS A 23 -0.94 8.52 -13.42
C LYS A 23 0.18 7.92 -14.27
N GLY A 24 -0.07 6.80 -14.94
CA GLY A 24 0.92 6.04 -15.70
C GLY A 24 1.93 5.27 -14.85
N LYS A 25 1.84 5.36 -13.51
CA LYS A 25 2.68 4.67 -12.53
C LYS A 25 1.97 4.59 -11.18
N SER A 26 2.38 3.65 -10.31
CA SER A 26 1.82 3.54 -8.97
C SER A 26 2.53 4.48 -7.98
N THR A 27 1.98 5.67 -7.80
CA THR A 27 2.35 6.59 -6.72
C THR A 27 1.98 6.06 -5.33
N ILE A 28 0.95 5.21 -5.23
CA ILE A 28 0.59 4.50 -4.00
C ILE A 28 1.72 3.56 -3.58
N PHE A 29 2.27 2.78 -4.52
CA PHE A 29 3.41 1.92 -4.24
C PHE A 29 4.64 2.74 -3.79
N GLU A 30 4.96 3.83 -4.49
CA GLU A 30 6.04 4.74 -4.11
C GLU A 30 5.86 5.26 -2.68
N ARG A 31 4.64 5.68 -2.31
CA ARG A 31 4.31 6.11 -0.94
C ARG A 31 4.53 5.00 0.08
N ILE A 32 3.98 3.81 -0.14
CA ILE A 32 4.13 2.67 0.79
C ILE A 32 5.62 2.37 1.04
N MET A 33 6.42 2.35 -0.02
CA MET A 33 7.86 2.08 0.08
C MET A 33 8.60 3.18 0.86
N ASN A 34 8.24 4.45 0.65
CA ASN A 34 8.82 5.57 1.38
C ASN A 34 8.47 5.52 2.87
N GLU A 35 7.20 5.28 3.21
CA GLU A 35 6.76 5.14 4.60
C GLU A 35 7.43 3.95 5.29
N LYS A 36 7.54 2.81 4.59
CA LYS A 36 8.25 1.63 5.12
C LYS A 36 9.72 1.96 5.43
N LYS A 37 10.40 2.68 4.53
CA LYS A 37 11.79 3.11 4.73
C LYS A 37 11.92 4.12 5.87
N ALA A 38 10.93 5.00 6.05
CA ALA A 38 10.91 6.00 7.10
C ALA A 38 10.48 5.43 8.48
N GLY A 39 10.09 4.16 8.56
CA GLY A 39 9.57 3.56 9.80
C GLY A 39 8.13 3.96 10.12
N GLY A 40 7.38 4.51 9.17
CA GLY A 40 5.97 4.88 9.31
C GLY A 40 4.99 3.72 9.23
N CYS A 41 5.48 2.50 8.99
CA CYS A 41 4.66 1.29 8.87
C CYS A 41 4.62 0.48 10.18
N GLN A 42 3.45 -0.09 10.47
CA GLN A 42 3.19 -1.02 11.57
C GLN A 42 2.83 -2.41 11.02
N CYS A 43 3.62 -2.90 10.05
CA CYS A 43 3.29 -4.14 9.34
C CYS A 43 3.28 -5.36 10.27
N ALA A 44 4.16 -5.37 11.28
CA ALA A 44 4.24 -6.48 12.24
C ALA A 44 2.94 -6.61 13.06
N GLU A 45 2.28 -5.49 13.36
CA GLU A 45 1.05 -5.46 14.17
C GLU A 45 -0.22 -5.49 13.33
N LYS A 46 -0.26 -4.75 12.20
CA LYS A 46 -1.47 -4.54 11.41
C LYS A 46 -1.66 -5.54 10.26
N ASN A 47 -0.58 -6.07 9.69
CA ASN A 47 -0.71 -7.04 8.60
C ASN A 47 -0.89 -8.44 9.19
N PRO A 48 -1.94 -9.21 8.84
CA PRO A 48 -2.10 -10.60 9.28
C PRO A 48 -0.90 -11.51 8.97
N LYS A 49 -0.09 -11.16 7.97
CA LYS A 49 1.14 -11.88 7.61
C LYS A 49 2.38 -11.39 8.38
N GLY A 50 2.25 -10.33 9.17
CA GLY A 50 3.33 -9.72 9.98
C GLY A 50 4.45 -9.05 9.17
N ARG A 51 4.28 -8.84 7.86
CA ARG A 51 5.32 -8.29 6.95
C ARG A 51 4.76 -7.54 5.76
#